data_AF-G3UF30-F1
#
_entry.id   AF-G3UF30-F1
#
_cell.length_a   1.000
_cell.length_b   1.000
_cell.length_c   1.000
_cell.angle_alpha   90.00
_cell.angle_beta   90.00
_cell.angle_gamma   90.00
#
_symmetry.space_group_name_H-M   'P 1'
#
loop_
_entity.id
_entity.type
_entity.pdbx_description
1 polymer ?
#
loop_
_entity_poly.entity_id
_entity_poly.type
_entity_poly.pdbx_seq_one_letter_code
_entity_poly.pdbx_strand_id
1 'polypeptide(L)'
;VKHKILVLSGKGGVGKSTFSAHLAHGLAEDENTQIALLDIDICGPSIPKIMGLEGEQVIAVFQNSQNSYVEDNLGVMSVGFLLSSPDDAVIWRGPKKNGMIKQFLRDVDWGEIDYLIVDTPPGTSDEHLSVVHYLSAAHIDGAVVITTPQEISLQDVRKEINFCHKVKLPIIGVVENMSGFVCPKC
;
A
#
# COMPACT_ATOMS: atom_id res chain seq x y z
N VAL A 1 -2.07 -9.54 -13.53
CA VAL A 1 -1.09 -9.17 -12.48
C VAL A 1 0.06 -10.18 -12.41
N LYS A 2 1.26 -9.79 -12.82
CA LYS A 2 2.45 -10.67 -12.80
C LYS A 2 3.01 -10.81 -11.37
N HIS A 3 3.34 -9.68 -10.73
CA HIS A 3 3.93 -9.62 -9.39
C HIS A 3 3.02 -8.90 -8.39
N LYS A 4 2.95 -9.40 -7.15
CA LYS A 4 2.21 -8.79 -6.04
C LYS A 4 3.12 -8.63 -4.84
N ILE A 5 3.29 -7.38 -4.40
CA ILE A 5 4.17 -6.99 -3.30
C ILE A 5 3.32 -6.35 -2.20
N LEU A 6 3.41 -6.89 -0.99
CA LEU A 6 2.77 -6.30 0.18
C LEU A 6 3.76 -5.40 0.90
N VAL A 7 3.35 -4.19 1.25
CA VAL A 7 4.16 -3.27 2.06
C VAL A 7 3.59 -3.25 3.47
N LEU A 8 4.37 -3.78 4.41
CA LEU A 8 3.96 -4.01 5.80
C LEU A 8 4.69 -3.06 6.74
N SER A 9 4.12 -2.77 7.90
CA SER A 9 4.84 -2.14 9.00
C SER A 9 4.31 -2.58 10.35
N GLY A 10 5.19 -2.76 11.34
CA GLY A 10 4.76 -3.16 12.68
C GLY A 10 4.01 -2.06 13.44
N LYS A 11 4.23 -0.79 13.08
CA LYS A 11 3.59 0.37 13.71
C LYS A 11 3.23 1.46 12.69
N GLY A 12 2.35 2.36 13.10
CA GLY A 12 2.01 3.57 12.34
C GLY A 12 3.13 4.61 12.38
N GLY A 13 3.18 5.47 11.37
CA GLY A 13 4.12 6.61 11.32
C GLY A 13 5.56 6.28 10.91
N VAL A 14 5.85 5.06 10.45
CA VAL A 14 7.19 4.69 9.92
C VAL A 14 7.42 5.12 8.47
N GLY A 15 6.43 5.75 7.83
CA GLY A 15 6.46 6.13 6.42
C GLY A 15 6.19 4.98 5.44
N LYS A 16 5.44 3.95 5.88
CA LYS A 16 5.00 2.82 5.05
C LYS A 16 4.34 3.27 3.75
N SER A 17 3.28 4.08 3.84
CA SER A 17 2.53 4.56 2.68
C SER A 17 3.35 5.46 1.76
N THR A 18 4.27 6.26 2.33
CA THR A 18 5.23 7.06 1.53
C THR A 18 6.17 6.15 0.74
N PHE A 19 6.67 5.09 1.37
CA PHE A 19 7.49 4.09 0.67
C PHE A 19 6.68 3.36 -0.41
N SER A 20 5.45 2.95 -0.14
CA SER A 20 4.54 2.31 -1.12
C SER A 20 4.34 3.19 -2.36
N ALA A 21 4.10 4.49 -2.15
CA ALA A 21 3.97 5.48 -3.22
C ALA A 21 5.27 5.65 -4.03
N HIS A 22 6.41 5.82 -3.37
CA HIS A 22 7.71 5.96 -4.05
C HIS A 22 8.12 4.69 -4.79
N LEU A 23 7.85 3.51 -4.23
CA LEU A 23 8.11 2.24 -4.91
C LEU A 23 7.26 2.14 -6.18
N ALA A 24 5.98 2.51 -6.10
CA ALA A 24 5.09 2.49 -7.26
C ALA A 24 5.55 3.45 -8.36
N HIS A 25 5.92 4.68 -7.98
CA HIS A 25 6.41 5.69 -8.90
C HIS A 25 7.76 5.31 -9.52
N GLY A 26 8.70 4.78 -8.71
CA GLY A 26 10.00 4.33 -9.21
C GLY A 26 9.91 3.14 -10.17
N LEU A 27 8.92 2.25 -10.00
CA LEU A 27 8.64 1.19 -10.99
C LEU A 27 7.96 1.75 -12.24
N ALA A 28 7.17 2.83 -12.10
CA ALA A 28 6.49 3.49 -13.20
C ALA A 28 7.42 4.31 -14.11
N GLU A 29 8.67 4.58 -13.69
CA GLU A 29 9.69 5.19 -14.56
C GLU A 29 9.94 4.40 -15.86
N ASP A 30 9.67 3.09 -15.88
CA ASP A 30 9.60 2.32 -17.12
C ASP A 30 8.17 2.35 -17.68
N GLU A 31 7.96 3.14 -18.74
CA GLU A 31 6.69 3.29 -19.45
C GLU A 31 6.10 1.95 -19.96
N ASN A 32 6.92 0.91 -20.12
CA ASN A 32 6.47 -0.42 -20.56
C ASN A 32 5.96 -1.30 -19.41
N THR A 33 6.18 -0.88 -18.17
CA THR A 33 5.71 -1.58 -16.98
C THR A 33 4.40 -0.94 -16.53
N GLN A 34 3.38 -1.75 -16.26
CA GLN A 34 2.08 -1.30 -15.74
C GLN A 34 1.98 -1.56 -14.24
N ILE A 35 1.69 -0.51 -13.45
CA ILE A 35 1.73 -0.55 -11.99
C ILE A 35 0.35 -0.25 -11.42
N ALA A 36 -0.01 -0.97 -10.37
CA ALA A 36 -1.15 -0.64 -9.53
C ALA A 36 -0.71 -0.45 -8.08
N LEU A 37 -1.16 0.64 -7.47
CA LEU A 37 -1.02 0.91 -6.05
C LEU A 37 -2.39 0.81 -5.39
N LEU A 38 -2.53 -0.15 -4.48
CA LEU A 38 -3.75 -0.40 -3.73
C LEU A 38 -3.54 -0.09 -2.25
N ASP A 39 -4.25 0.93 -1.76
CA ASP A 39 -4.30 1.32 -0.36
C ASP A 39 -5.47 0.63 0.35
N ILE A 40 -5.13 -0.27 1.27
CA ILE A 40 -6.09 -0.95 2.14
C ILE A 40 -5.96 -0.50 3.61
N ASP A 41 -5.24 0.59 3.90
CA ASP A 41 -5.21 1.20 5.22
C ASP A 41 -6.50 1.99 5.49
N ILE A 42 -7.57 1.25 5.73
CA ILE A 42 -8.92 1.82 5.78
C ILE A 42 -9.10 2.85 6.91
N CYS A 43 -8.33 2.71 7.99
CA CYS A 43 -8.44 3.57 9.16
C CYS A 43 -7.70 4.91 8.99
N GLY A 44 -6.74 4.98 8.08
CA GLY A 44 -5.90 6.15 7.88
C GLY A 44 -5.35 6.19 6.46
N PRO A 45 -6.21 6.26 5.43
CA PRO A 45 -5.76 6.27 4.04
C PRO A 45 -4.90 7.51 3.82
N SER A 46 -3.68 7.31 3.36
CA SER A 46 -2.72 8.40 3.14
C SER A 46 -2.21 8.47 1.70
N ILE A 47 -2.44 7.41 0.90
CA ILE A 47 -2.01 7.35 -0.49
C ILE A 47 -2.62 8.46 -1.34
N PRO A 48 -3.94 8.78 -1.29
CA PRO A 48 -4.50 9.87 -2.09
C PRO A 48 -3.78 11.19 -1.86
N LYS A 49 -3.46 11.51 -0.60
CA LYS A 49 -2.73 12.72 -0.24
C LYS A 49 -1.28 12.71 -0.70
N ILE A 50 -0.57 11.59 -0.49
CA ILE A 50 0.83 11.45 -0.88
C ILE A 50 1.00 11.57 -2.40
N MET A 51 0.05 11.03 -3.16
CA MET A 51 0.05 11.06 -4.63
C MET A 51 -0.55 12.34 -5.23
N GLY A 52 -1.02 13.30 -4.39
CA GLY A 52 -1.64 14.54 -4.87
C GLY A 52 -2.99 14.34 -5.57
N LEU A 53 -3.75 13.31 -5.17
CA LEU A 53 -5.03 12.88 -5.74
C LEU A 53 -6.23 13.15 -4.80
N GLU A 54 -6.10 14.06 -3.82
CA GLU A 54 -7.20 14.41 -2.92
C GLU A 54 -8.35 15.07 -3.71
N GLY A 55 -9.58 14.58 -3.49
CA GLY A 55 -10.77 15.10 -4.18
C GLY A 55 -11.04 14.49 -5.56
N GLU A 56 -10.11 13.68 -6.08
CA GLU A 56 -10.32 12.91 -7.30
C GLU A 56 -11.27 11.72 -7.02
N GLN A 57 -12.16 11.43 -7.98
CA GLN A 57 -12.99 10.24 -7.91
C GLN A 57 -12.29 9.09 -8.61
N VAL A 58 -12.02 8.01 -7.87
CA VAL A 58 -11.63 6.66 -8.36
C VAL A 58 -10.74 6.70 -9.61
N ILE A 59 -9.43 6.89 -9.43
CA ILE A 59 -8.47 6.84 -10.55
C ILE A 59 -8.10 5.39 -10.83
N ALA A 60 -8.98 4.69 -11.52
CA ALA A 60 -8.69 3.39 -12.10
C ALA A 60 -8.69 3.47 -13.62
N VAL A 61 -7.94 4.40 -14.23
CA VAL A 61 -7.68 4.31 -15.69
C VAL A 61 -6.32 4.91 -16.05
N PHE A 62 -5.53 4.09 -16.74
CA PHE A 62 -4.25 4.34 -17.42
C PHE A 62 -4.37 5.31 -18.62
N GLN A 63 -5.07 6.43 -18.49
CA GLN A 63 -5.21 7.39 -19.60
C GLN A 63 -5.31 8.84 -19.13
N ASN A 64 -4.26 9.62 -19.43
CA ASN A 64 -4.28 11.06 -19.73
C ASN A 64 -5.14 11.90 -18.79
N SER A 65 -4.81 11.88 -17.50
CA SER A 65 -5.19 12.98 -16.63
C SER A 65 -4.18 14.10 -16.83
N GLN A 66 -4.56 15.13 -17.60
CA GLN A 66 -3.72 16.32 -17.88
C GLN A 66 -3.28 17.11 -16.63
N ASN A 67 -3.64 16.66 -15.42
CA ASN A 67 -3.40 17.30 -14.13
C ASN A 67 -2.92 16.36 -13.00
N SER A 68 -2.59 15.09 -13.26
CA SER A 68 -2.18 14.17 -12.19
C SER A 68 -0.66 14.13 -11.99
N TYR A 69 -0.20 14.14 -10.72
CA TYR A 69 1.17 13.81 -10.31
C TYR A 69 1.49 12.30 -10.44
N VAL A 70 0.80 11.62 -11.35
CA VAL A 70 0.79 10.17 -11.51
C VAL A 70 1.06 9.89 -12.97
N GLU A 71 2.02 9.00 -13.22
CA GLU A 71 2.37 8.54 -14.57
C GLU A 71 1.19 7.81 -15.22
N ASP A 72 1.11 7.86 -16.55
CA ASP A 72 0.01 7.23 -17.31
C ASP A 72 -0.06 5.70 -17.10
N ASN A 73 1.05 5.07 -16.72
CA ASN A 73 1.18 3.63 -16.42
C ASN A 73 1.01 3.27 -14.93
N LEU A 74 0.54 4.20 -14.07
CA LEU A 74 0.34 3.99 -12.63
C LEU A 74 -1.13 4.18 -12.20
N GLY A 75 -1.84 3.09 -11.94
CA GLY A 75 -3.19 3.12 -11.36
C GLY A 75 -3.17 3.19 -9.83
N VAL A 76 -4.06 3.98 -9.22
CA VAL A 76 -4.13 4.14 -7.76
C VAL A 76 -5.55 3.92 -7.25
N MET A 77 -5.73 3.01 -6.29
CA MET A 77 -7.00 2.79 -5.60
C MET A 77 -6.82 2.91 -4.09
N SER A 78 -7.70 3.66 -3.44
CA SER A 78 -7.72 3.82 -1.98
C SER A 78 -9.15 3.92 -1.49
N VAL A 79 -9.39 3.47 -0.25
CA VAL A 79 -10.65 3.77 0.44
C VAL A 79 -10.85 5.28 0.62
N GLY A 80 -9.77 6.07 0.64
CA GLY A 80 -9.84 7.52 0.80
C GLY A 80 -10.65 8.21 -0.29
N PHE A 81 -10.73 7.62 -1.49
CA PHE A 81 -11.59 8.12 -2.58
C PHE A 81 -13.09 7.91 -2.33
N LEU A 82 -13.45 7.04 -1.39
CA LEU A 82 -14.85 6.74 -1.03
C LEU A 82 -15.34 7.55 0.17
N LEU A 83 -14.45 8.33 0.82
CA LEU A 83 -14.79 9.18 1.94
C LEU A 83 -15.32 10.53 1.42
N SER A 84 -16.37 11.04 2.04
CA SER A 84 -16.96 12.33 1.68
C SER A 84 -16.08 13.49 2.14
N SER A 85 -15.35 13.30 3.24
CA SER A 85 -14.38 14.24 3.79
C SER A 85 -13.13 13.52 4.30
N PRO A 86 -11.92 14.13 4.18
CA PRO A 86 -10.69 13.61 4.80
C PRO A 86 -10.77 13.49 6.34
N ASP A 87 -11.64 14.30 6.96
CA ASP A 87 -11.85 14.29 8.41
C ASP A 87 -12.89 13.26 8.88
N ASP A 88 -13.53 12.54 7.94
CA ASP A 88 -14.53 11.53 8.29
C ASP A 88 -13.87 10.34 8.98
N ALA A 89 -14.22 10.14 10.26
CA ALA A 89 -13.78 8.98 11.00
C ALA A 89 -14.34 7.69 10.36
N VAL A 90 -13.44 6.83 9.88
CA VAL A 90 -13.82 5.55 9.27
C VAL A 90 -14.13 4.50 10.35
N ILE A 91 -15.37 4.52 10.86
CA ILE A 91 -15.84 3.57 11.87
C ILE A 91 -16.52 2.38 11.18
N TRP A 92 -15.76 1.57 10.45
CA TRP A 92 -16.28 0.39 9.75
C TRP A 92 -16.00 -0.90 10.52
N ARG A 93 -17.00 -1.78 10.59
CA ARG A 93 -16.86 -3.12 11.17
C ARG A 93 -16.05 -4.02 10.24
N GLY A 94 -15.34 -5.00 10.81
CA GLY A 94 -14.48 -5.95 10.07
C GLY A 94 -15.09 -6.55 8.79
N PRO A 95 -16.34 -7.05 8.80
CA PRO A 95 -16.96 -7.58 7.57
C PRO A 95 -17.08 -6.57 6.43
N LYS A 96 -17.37 -5.29 6.76
CA LYS A 96 -17.45 -4.22 5.76
C LYS A 96 -16.07 -3.91 5.18
N LYS A 97 -15.04 -3.85 6.04
CA LYS A 97 -13.64 -3.66 5.62
C LYS A 97 -13.18 -4.80 4.69
N ASN A 98 -13.43 -6.04 5.09
CA ASN A 98 -13.04 -7.22 4.31
C ASN A 98 -13.80 -7.30 2.98
N GLY A 99 -15.08 -6.89 2.97
CA GLY A 99 -15.86 -6.76 1.75
C GLY A 99 -15.27 -5.73 0.79
N MET A 100 -14.81 -4.59 1.30
CA MET A 100 -14.17 -3.55 0.50
C MET A 100 -12.83 -4.00 -0.10
N ILE A 101 -11.96 -4.63 0.70
CA ILE A 101 -10.70 -5.19 0.19
C ILE A 101 -10.98 -6.19 -0.93
N LYS A 102 -11.98 -7.07 -0.76
CA LYS A 102 -12.39 -8.02 -1.79
C LYS A 102 -12.91 -7.32 -3.05
N GLN A 103 -13.70 -6.26 -2.89
CA GLN A 103 -14.22 -5.48 -4.00
C GLN A 103 -13.07 -4.81 -4.78
N PHE A 104 -12.08 -4.22 -4.11
CA PHE A 104 -10.92 -3.62 -4.79
C PHE A 104 -10.06 -4.64 -5.53
N LEU A 105 -9.94 -5.86 -5.01
CA LEU A 105 -9.17 -6.91 -5.66
C LEU A 105 -9.90 -7.60 -6.82
N ARG A 106 -11.24 -7.57 -6.85
CA ARG A 106 -12.06 -8.33 -7.82
C ARG A 106 -12.82 -7.47 -8.81
N ASP A 107 -13.38 -6.35 -8.35
CA ASP A 107 -14.37 -5.57 -9.08
C ASP A 107 -13.79 -4.28 -9.68
N VAL A 108 -12.57 -3.90 -9.30
CA VAL A 108 -11.81 -2.82 -9.97
C VAL A 108 -11.20 -3.37 -11.25
N ASP A 109 -11.48 -2.72 -12.37
CA ASP A 109 -10.82 -3.02 -13.64
C ASP A 109 -9.42 -2.40 -13.62
N TRP A 110 -8.46 -3.29 -13.38
CA TRP A 110 -7.06 -2.99 -13.25
C TRP A 110 -6.31 -3.13 -14.57
N GLY A 111 -6.93 -3.66 -15.64
CA GLY A 111 -6.24 -4.02 -16.87
C GLY A 111 -5.10 -5.02 -16.69
N GLU A 112 -4.13 -4.97 -17.60
CA GLU A 112 -2.92 -5.80 -17.55
C GLU A 112 -1.84 -5.12 -16.70
N ILE A 113 -1.68 -5.59 -15.46
CA ILE A 113 -0.67 -5.09 -14.51
C ILE A 113 0.55 -6.02 -14.45
N ASP A 114 1.73 -5.41 -14.42
CA ASP A 114 3.00 -6.06 -14.07
C ASP A 114 3.20 -6.13 -12.56
N TYR A 115 3.04 -5.01 -11.84
CA TYR A 115 3.22 -4.94 -10.38
C TYR A 115 1.98 -4.41 -9.66
N LEU A 116 1.45 -5.20 -8.74
CA LEU A 116 0.47 -4.74 -7.74
C LEU A 116 1.18 -4.53 -6.40
N ILE A 117 1.27 -3.27 -5.98
CA ILE A 117 1.77 -2.86 -4.67
C ILE A 117 0.58 -2.66 -3.74
N VAL A 118 0.57 -3.34 -2.61
CA VAL A 118 -0.50 -3.23 -1.61
C VAL A 118 0.02 -2.55 -0.36
N ASP A 119 -0.48 -1.35 -0.07
CA ASP A 119 -0.22 -0.64 1.19
C ASP A 119 -1.17 -1.15 2.27
N THR A 120 -0.65 -1.91 3.24
CA THR A 120 -1.47 -2.53 4.29
C THR A 120 -1.67 -1.61 5.48
N PRO A 121 -2.63 -1.83 6.39
CA PRO A 121 -2.64 -1.13 7.68
C PRO A 121 -1.38 -1.43 8.51
N PRO A 122 -1.03 -0.62 9.52
CA PRO A 122 0.05 -0.93 10.45
C PRO A 122 -0.33 -2.04 11.45
N GLY A 123 0.68 -2.78 11.91
CA GLY A 123 0.55 -3.87 12.88
C GLY A 123 -0.07 -5.13 12.29
N THR A 124 -0.30 -6.14 13.12
CA THR A 124 -0.80 -7.46 12.68
C THR A 124 -2.33 -7.53 12.73
N SER A 125 -3.02 -6.72 11.93
CA SER A 125 -4.49 -6.61 11.97
C SER A 125 -5.20 -7.65 11.08
N ASP A 126 -6.52 -7.83 11.25
CA ASP A 126 -7.32 -8.80 10.47
C ASP A 126 -7.34 -8.49 8.96
N GLU A 127 -7.12 -7.24 8.58
CA GLU A 127 -6.99 -6.80 7.19
C GLU A 127 -5.80 -7.50 6.49
N HIS A 128 -4.71 -7.77 7.22
CA HIS A 128 -3.54 -8.50 6.69
C HIS A 128 -3.88 -9.95 6.35
N LEU A 129 -4.58 -10.62 7.26
CA LEU A 129 -5.06 -11.98 7.02
C LEU A 129 -6.02 -12.02 5.83
N SER A 130 -6.87 -11.00 5.71
CA SER A 130 -7.85 -10.90 4.63
C SER A 130 -7.18 -10.73 3.27
N VAL A 131 -6.21 -9.82 3.14
CA VAL A 131 -5.49 -9.62 1.87
C VAL A 131 -4.67 -10.86 1.50
N VAL A 132 -3.97 -11.47 2.46
CA VAL A 132 -3.20 -12.70 2.22
C VAL A 132 -4.13 -13.85 1.83
N HIS A 133 -5.29 -13.98 2.47
CA HIS A 133 -6.29 -14.98 2.12
C HIS A 133 -6.86 -14.77 0.71
N TYR A 134 -7.25 -13.55 0.36
CA TYR A 134 -7.83 -13.26 -0.96
C TYR A 134 -6.80 -13.40 -2.09
N LEU A 135 -5.53 -13.03 -1.84
CA LEU A 135 -4.45 -13.18 -2.80
C LEU A 135 -3.82 -14.58 -2.81
N SER A 136 -4.17 -15.46 -1.87
CA SER A 136 -3.59 -16.80 -1.75
C SER A 136 -3.75 -17.63 -3.03
N ALA A 137 -4.85 -17.46 -3.75
CA ALA A 137 -5.11 -18.13 -5.03
C ALA A 137 -4.26 -17.59 -6.19
N ALA A 138 -3.75 -16.36 -6.09
CA ALA A 138 -3.03 -15.65 -7.16
C ALA A 138 -1.51 -15.59 -6.97
N HIS A 139 -1.00 -16.25 -5.91
CA HIS A 139 0.40 -16.24 -5.44
C HIS A 139 0.93 -14.83 -5.11
N ILE A 140 1.48 -14.67 -3.91
CA ILE A 140 2.11 -13.42 -3.47
C ILE A 140 3.62 -13.60 -3.55
N ASP A 141 4.31 -12.76 -4.31
CA ASP A 141 5.76 -12.81 -4.51
C ASP A 141 6.52 -12.51 -3.21
N GLY A 142 6.01 -11.55 -2.42
CA GLY A 142 6.46 -11.37 -1.05
C GLY A 142 6.06 -10.03 -0.43
N ALA A 143 6.65 -9.77 0.73
CA ALA A 143 6.44 -8.60 1.53
C ALA A 143 7.72 -7.81 1.76
N VAL A 144 7.60 -6.49 1.71
CA VAL A 144 8.61 -5.54 2.16
C VAL A 144 8.16 -4.99 3.52
N VAL A 145 9.02 -5.10 4.53
CA VAL A 145 8.70 -4.63 5.88
C VAL A 145 9.39 -3.29 6.15
N ILE A 146 8.59 -2.27 6.47
CA ILE A 146 9.06 -0.90 6.74
C ILE A 146 9.21 -0.69 8.24
N THR A 147 10.35 -0.14 8.65
CA THR A 147 10.66 0.20 10.04
C THR A 147 11.42 1.52 10.13
N THR A 148 11.73 1.96 11.36
CA THR A 148 12.63 3.08 11.63
C THR A 148 13.66 2.66 12.68
N PRO A 149 14.81 3.36 12.82
CA PRO A 149 15.86 2.97 13.78
C PRO A 149 15.44 3.03 15.25
N GLN A 150 14.31 3.65 15.56
CA GLN A 150 13.80 3.83 16.91
C GLN A 150 13.51 2.47 17.57
N GLU A 151 13.95 2.29 18.81
CA GLU A 151 13.89 1.01 19.53
C GLU A 151 12.46 0.43 19.64
N ILE A 152 11.46 1.30 19.76
CA ILE A 152 10.03 0.90 19.81
C ILE A 152 9.60 0.24 18.49
N SER A 153 10.09 0.72 17.34
CA SER A 153 9.80 0.12 16.03
C SER A 153 10.35 -1.28 15.89
N LEU A 154 11.52 -1.56 16.49
CA LEU A 154 12.18 -2.86 16.38
C LEU A 154 11.41 -3.98 17.08
N GLN A 155 10.68 -3.68 18.15
CA GLN A 155 9.84 -4.68 18.80
C GLN A 155 8.63 -5.05 17.92
N ASP A 156 8.01 -4.06 17.29
CA ASP A 156 6.86 -4.29 16.43
C ASP A 156 7.25 -4.93 15.10
N VAL A 157 8.42 -4.59 14.53
CA VAL A 157 8.93 -5.24 13.31
C VAL A 157 9.14 -6.74 13.51
N ARG A 158 9.57 -7.17 14.71
CA ARG A 158 9.71 -8.61 15.04
C ARG A 158 8.36 -9.32 15.04
N LYS A 159 7.29 -8.67 15.51
CA LYS A 159 5.93 -9.24 15.45
C LYS A 159 5.48 -9.38 14.00
N GLU A 160 5.78 -8.39 13.17
CA GLU A 160 5.45 -8.38 11.74
C GLU A 160 6.17 -9.49 10.96
N ILE A 161 7.46 -9.67 11.21
CA ILE A 161 8.26 -10.77 10.64
C ILE A 161 7.69 -12.13 11.07
N ASN A 162 7.36 -12.28 12.36
CA ASN A 162 6.74 -13.50 12.87
C ASN A 162 5.36 -13.76 12.26
N PHE A 163 4.58 -12.71 12.00
CA PHE A 163 3.32 -12.81 11.28
C PHE A 163 3.54 -13.37 9.88
N CYS A 164 4.47 -12.78 9.10
CA CYS A 164 4.81 -13.25 7.76
C CYS A 164 5.19 -14.74 7.75
N HIS A 165 6.02 -15.18 8.70
CA HIS A 165 6.37 -16.60 8.83
C HIS A 165 5.17 -17.50 9.12
N LYS A 166 4.26 -17.08 9.99
CA LYS A 166 3.05 -17.86 10.33
C LYS A 166 2.11 -18.02 9.13
N VAL A 167 1.97 -16.97 8.32
CA VAL A 167 1.11 -17.00 7.12
C VAL A 167 1.84 -17.47 5.86
N LYS A 168 3.12 -17.87 5.99
CA LYS A 168 3.99 -18.31 4.89
C LYS A 168 4.14 -17.26 3.78
N LEU A 169 4.15 -15.98 4.17
CA LEU A 169 4.39 -14.86 3.27
C LEU A 169 5.92 -14.64 3.16
N PRO A 170 6.53 -14.78 1.96
CA PRO A 170 7.95 -14.53 1.77
C PRO A 170 8.30 -13.08 2.10
N ILE A 171 9.38 -12.84 2.83
CA ILE A 171 9.90 -11.49 3.06
C ILE A 171 11.00 -11.24 2.04
N ILE A 172 10.80 -10.28 1.14
CA ILE A 172 11.76 -9.95 0.07
C ILE A 172 12.69 -8.81 0.46
N GLY A 173 12.37 -8.06 1.53
CA GLY A 173 13.24 -7.01 2.04
C GLY A 173 12.74 -6.37 3.32
N VAL A 174 13.65 -5.69 4.01
CA VAL A 174 13.37 -4.81 5.15
C VAL A 174 13.94 -3.44 4.82
N VAL A 175 13.13 -2.40 5.00
CA VAL A 175 13.51 -1.02 4.73
C VAL A 175 13.52 -0.25 6.04
N GLU A 176 14.68 0.30 6.38
CA GLU A 176 14.85 1.22 7.50
C GLU A 176 14.69 2.65 7.02
N ASN A 177 13.49 3.19 7.21
CA ASN A 177 13.16 4.57 6.85
C ASN A 177 13.59 5.55 7.96
N MET A 178 13.76 6.82 7.60
CA MET A 178 14.20 7.89 8.51
C MET A 178 15.55 7.57 9.20
N SER A 179 16.41 6.82 8.50
CA SER A 179 17.75 6.42 8.94
C SER A 179 18.77 7.52 8.66
N GLY A 180 18.73 8.56 9.49
CA GLY A 180 19.65 9.70 9.41
C GLY A 180 19.06 10.93 8.74
N PHE A 181 19.83 12.01 8.76
CA PHE A 181 19.47 13.30 8.20
C PHE A 181 20.70 13.92 7.55
N VAL A 182 20.61 14.19 6.24
CA VAL A 182 21.64 14.95 5.52
C VAL A 182 21.26 16.42 5.60
N CYS A 183 22.14 17.25 6.16
CA CYS A 183 21.90 18.67 6.24
C CYS A 183 21.87 19.26 4.82
N PRO A 184 20.79 19.96 4.40
CA PRO A 184 20.73 20.56 3.08
C PRO A 184 21.71 21.74 2.90
N LYS A 185 22.49 22.08 3.93
CA LYS A 185 23.39 23.24 3.97
C LYS A 185 24.86 22.91 4.24
N CYS A 186 25.22 21.66 4.54
CA CYS A 186 26.62 21.28 4.79
C CYS A 186 26.91 19.83 4.40
#